data_AF-A0A9E7YWW1-F1
#
_entry.id   AF-A0A9E7YWW1-F1
#
_cell.length_a   1.000
_cell.length_b   1.000
_cell.length_c   1.000
_cell.angle_alpha   90.00
_cell.angle_beta   90.00
_cell.angle_gamma   90.00
#
_symmetry.space_group_name_H-M   'P 1'
#
loop_
_entity.id
_entity.type
_entity.pdbx_description
1 polymer ?
#
loop_
_entity_poly.entity_id
_entity_poly.type
_entity_poly.pdbx_seq_one_letter_code
_entity_poly.pdbx_strand_id
1 'polypeptide(L)'
;MLIGLTGADGVGTVTAADHLCLQHRFTQFPLAELRAGWMLADDAVDPTKAAASLSQLLGGLADVDAVVTGVRFEIEASMIRERGGVIVRIEHPGAPRVIEHANEAGIRLHDGDRVLHNYGTFFHLYDQLDTLVNTLQFEQAGA
;
A
#
# COMPACT_ATOMS: atom_id res chain seq x y z
N MET A 1 -7.01 10.05 -5.44
CA MET A 1 -5.63 9.79 -4.96
C MET A 1 -5.48 8.32 -4.59
N LEU A 2 -4.37 7.67 -4.95
CA LEU A 2 -4.17 6.23 -4.72
C LEU A 2 -2.93 6.00 -3.84
N ILE A 3 -3.09 5.27 -2.73
CA ILE A 3 -2.00 4.96 -1.79
C ILE A 3 -1.90 3.44 -1.62
N GLY A 4 -0.71 2.86 -1.83
CA GLY A 4 -0.40 1.47 -1.52
C GLY A 4 0.35 1.35 -0.21
N LEU A 5 -0.21 0.63 0.77
CA LEU A 5 0.44 0.37 2.05
C LEU A 5 1.23 -0.93 2.04
N THR A 6 2.49 -0.84 2.45
CA THR A 6 3.40 -1.99 2.62
C THR A 6 4.15 -1.91 3.95
N GLY A 7 4.60 -3.05 4.45
CA GLY A 7 5.28 -3.18 5.73
C GLY A 7 5.14 -4.59 6.30
N ALA A 8 6.03 -4.97 7.21
CA ALA A 8 5.97 -6.26 7.89
C ALA A 8 4.72 -6.37 8.78
N ASP A 9 4.37 -7.59 9.19
CA ASP A 9 3.23 -7.81 10.08
C ASP A 9 3.45 -7.10 11.43
N GLY A 10 2.41 -6.42 11.92
CA GLY A 10 2.44 -5.72 13.21
C GLY A 10 3.13 -4.35 13.20
N VAL A 11 3.62 -3.84 12.06
CA VAL A 11 4.24 -2.49 12.00
C VAL A 11 3.24 -1.34 12.01
N GLY A 12 1.93 -1.61 11.91
CA GLY A 12 0.87 -0.59 11.95
C GLY A 12 0.21 -0.27 10.61
N THR A 13 0.33 -1.14 9.60
CA THR A 13 -0.32 -0.97 8.29
C THR A 13 -1.84 -0.92 8.37
N VAL A 14 -2.46 -1.76 9.20
CA VAL A 14 -3.92 -1.74 9.44
C VAL A 14 -4.32 -0.42 10.10
N THR A 15 -3.60 0.01 11.13
CA THR A 15 -3.85 1.26 11.84
C THR A 15 -3.72 2.49 10.92
N ALA A 16 -2.77 2.46 9.98
CA ALA A 16 -2.64 3.52 8.99
C ALA A 16 -3.80 3.53 7.98
N ALA A 17 -4.25 2.36 7.54
CA ALA A 17 -5.40 2.25 6.65
C ALA A 17 -6.67 2.80 7.31
N ASP A 18 -6.93 2.38 8.56
CA ASP A 18 -8.08 2.85 9.34
C ASP A 18 -8.07 4.38 9.48
N HIS A 19 -6.91 4.97 9.77
CA HIS A 19 -6.77 6.42 9.88
C HIS A 19 -7.06 7.14 8.55
N LEU A 20 -6.52 6.64 7.44
CA LEU A 20 -6.80 7.17 6.11
C LEU A 20 -8.30 7.10 5.77
N CYS A 21 -8.97 6.01 6.14
CA CYS A 21 -10.41 5.86 5.94
C CYS A 21 -11.22 6.82 6.82
N LEU A 22 -10.89 6.89 8.11
CA LEU A 22 -11.68 7.65 9.09
C LEU A 22 -11.48 9.17 8.98
N GLN A 23 -10.23 9.62 8.78
CA GLN A 23 -9.91 11.05 8.74
C GLN A 23 -9.88 11.63 7.34
N HIS A 24 -9.40 10.87 6.35
CA HIS A 24 -9.22 11.34 4.98
C HIS A 24 -10.24 10.77 3.99
N ARG A 25 -11.21 9.98 4.47
CA ARG A 25 -12.30 9.39 3.67
C ARG A 25 -11.84 8.49 2.53
N PHE A 26 -10.66 7.88 2.68
CA PHE A 26 -10.19 6.88 1.73
C PHE A 26 -11.10 5.65 1.74
N THR A 27 -11.25 5.02 0.59
CA THR A 27 -11.87 3.69 0.47
C THR A 27 -10.78 2.63 0.56
N GLN A 28 -10.90 1.71 1.51
CA GLN A 28 -9.92 0.64 1.69
C GLN A 28 -10.18 -0.53 0.75
N PHE A 29 -9.10 -1.07 0.18
CA PHE A 29 -9.11 -2.29 -0.61
C PHE A 29 -8.07 -3.28 -0.06
N PRO A 30 -8.50 -4.40 0.54
CA PRO A 30 -7.60 -5.43 1.06
C PRO A 30 -7.10 -6.33 -0.08
N LEU A 31 -5.89 -6.06 -0.56
CA LEU A 31 -5.29 -6.83 -1.66
C LEU A 31 -4.99 -8.28 -1.26
N ALA A 32 -4.65 -8.51 0.00
CA ALA A 32 -4.43 -9.86 0.51
C ALA A 32 -5.68 -10.76 0.36
N GLU A 33 -6.88 -10.20 0.53
CA GLU A 33 -8.14 -10.93 0.37
C GLU A 33 -8.45 -11.23 -1.10
N LEU A 34 -8.16 -10.28 -2.00
CA LEU A 34 -8.28 -10.50 -3.45
C LEU A 34 -7.35 -11.61 -3.93
N ARG A 35 -6.12 -11.65 -3.40
CA ARG A 35 -5.15 -12.70 -3.71
C ARG A 35 -5.55 -14.07 -3.14
N ALA A 36 -6.19 -14.12 -1.97
CA ALA A 36 -6.72 -15.37 -1.42
C ALA A 36 -7.76 -16.01 -2.36
N GLY A 37 -8.54 -15.18 -3.06
CA GLY A 37 -9.44 -15.63 -4.13
C GLY A 37 -8.71 -16.30 -5.31
N TRP A 38 -7.46 -15.90 -5.60
CA TRP A 38 -6.63 -16.52 -6.65
C TRP A 38 -5.89 -17.77 -6.17
N MET A 39 -5.58 -17.86 -4.88
CA MET A 39 -4.91 -19.02 -4.29
C MET A 39 -5.80 -20.27 -4.21
N LEU A 40 -7.12 -20.09 -4.27
CA LEU A 40 -8.11 -21.18 -4.35
C LEU A 40 -8.38 -21.65 -5.79
N ALA A 41 -7.83 -20.96 -6.80
CA ALA A 41 -8.02 -21.26 -8.21
C ALA A 41 -6.70 -21.74 -8.85
N ASP A 42 -6.38 -23.01 -8.59
CA ASP A 42 -5.21 -23.79 -9.07
C ASP A 42 -3.82 -23.44 -8.52
N ASP A 43 -3.03 -24.50 -8.30
CA ASP A 43 -1.77 -24.64 -7.55
C ASP A 43 -0.53 -23.86 -8.05
N ALA A 44 -0.73 -22.78 -8.80
CA ALA A 44 0.31 -21.82 -9.12
C ALA A 44 -0.33 -20.43 -9.18
N VAL A 45 0.07 -19.54 -8.27
CA VAL A 45 -0.23 -18.11 -8.39
C VAL A 45 0.31 -17.66 -9.75
N ASP A 46 -0.58 -17.50 -10.73
CA ASP A 46 -0.23 -16.87 -11.99
C ASP A 46 -0.20 -15.35 -11.74
N PRO A 47 1.00 -14.73 -11.66
CA PRO A 47 1.12 -13.30 -11.40
C PRO A 47 0.42 -12.45 -12.47
N THR A 48 0.17 -13.01 -13.65
CA THR A 48 -0.54 -12.36 -14.75
C THR A 48 -2.04 -12.21 -14.45
N LYS A 49 -2.67 -13.23 -13.86
CA LYS A 49 -4.09 -13.17 -13.44
C LYS A 49 -4.28 -12.23 -12.25
N ALA A 50 -3.30 -12.24 -11.34
CA ALA A 50 -3.24 -11.31 -10.22
C ALA A 50 -3.18 -9.85 -10.71
N ALA A 51 -2.26 -9.57 -11.64
CA ALA A 51 -2.13 -8.28 -12.28
C ALA A 51 -3.41 -7.87 -13.04
N ALA A 52 -4.05 -8.77 -13.78
CA ALA A 52 -5.29 -8.44 -14.50
C ALA A 52 -6.42 -8.01 -13.55
N SER A 53 -6.61 -8.75 -12.46
CA SER A 53 -7.65 -8.45 -11.47
C SER A 53 -7.37 -7.17 -10.70
N LEU A 54 -6.10 -6.93 -10.33
CA LEU A 54 -5.65 -5.64 -9.80
C LEU A 54 -5.90 -4.50 -10.77
N SER A 55 -5.63 -4.72 -12.06
CA SER A 55 -5.82 -3.69 -13.08
C SER A 55 -7.30 -3.29 -13.20
N GLN A 56 -8.19 -4.29 -13.17
CA GLN A 56 -9.63 -4.07 -13.17
C GLN A 56 -10.10 -3.34 -11.91
N LEU A 57 -9.62 -3.74 -10.74
CA LEU A 57 -9.93 -3.08 -9.47
C LEU A 57 -9.48 -1.62 -9.51
N LEU A 58 -8.20 -1.38 -9.78
CA LEU A 58 -7.61 -0.05 -9.84
C LEU A 58 -8.27 0.84 -10.92
N GLY A 59 -8.77 0.26 -12.02
CA GLY A 59 -9.56 0.98 -13.02
C GLY A 59 -10.88 1.52 -12.47
N GLY A 60 -11.52 0.78 -11.54
CA GLY A 60 -12.70 1.24 -10.82
C GLY A 60 -12.42 2.30 -9.75
N LEU A 61 -11.14 2.56 -9.43
CA LEU A 61 -10.73 3.52 -8.39
C LEU A 61 -10.37 4.91 -8.94
N ALA A 62 -10.50 5.14 -10.25
CA ALA A 62 -10.05 6.37 -10.89
C ALA A 62 -10.66 7.65 -10.27
N ASP A 63 -11.90 7.56 -9.77
CA ASP A 63 -12.65 8.70 -9.25
C ASP A 63 -12.74 8.75 -7.71
N VAL A 64 -11.99 7.89 -7.01
CA VAL A 64 -12.03 7.85 -5.53
C VAL A 64 -10.64 7.93 -4.92
N ASP A 65 -10.59 8.46 -3.70
CA ASP A 65 -9.40 8.32 -2.85
C ASP A 65 -9.37 6.91 -2.28
N ALA A 66 -8.34 6.15 -2.61
CA ALA A 66 -8.28 4.72 -2.30
C ALA A 66 -6.96 4.31 -1.66
N VAL A 67 -7.07 3.44 -0.65
CA VAL A 67 -5.93 2.85 0.06
C VAL A 67 -5.91 1.34 -0.19
N VAL A 68 -4.85 0.85 -0.82
CA VAL A 68 -4.63 -0.57 -1.09
C VAL A 68 -3.76 -1.13 0.02
N THR A 69 -4.29 -2.10 0.76
CA THR A 69 -3.58 -2.72 1.89
C THR A 69 -3.05 -4.10 1.53
N GLY A 70 -1.89 -4.45 2.08
CA GLY A 70 -1.27 -5.75 1.85
C GLY A 70 -0.50 -5.85 0.53
N VAL A 71 0.08 -4.74 0.06
CA VAL A 71 0.99 -4.73 -1.10
C VAL A 71 2.31 -5.38 -0.70
N ARG A 72 2.62 -6.54 -1.29
CA ARG A 72 3.82 -7.33 -0.97
C ARG A 72 4.73 -7.57 -2.17
N PHE A 73 4.17 -7.55 -3.38
CA PHE A 73 4.94 -7.84 -4.59
C PHE A 73 5.25 -6.58 -5.40
N GLU A 74 6.41 -6.56 -6.06
CA GLU A 74 6.84 -5.42 -6.89
C GLU A 74 5.86 -5.14 -8.05
N ILE A 75 5.22 -6.18 -8.61
CA ILE A 75 4.22 -6.00 -9.66
C ILE A 75 3.02 -5.19 -9.16
N GLU A 76 2.54 -5.44 -7.95
CA GLU A 76 1.42 -4.71 -7.35
C GLU A 76 1.80 -3.25 -7.10
N ALA A 77 3.00 -3.06 -6.56
CA ALA A 77 3.55 -1.73 -6.31
C ALA A 77 3.70 -0.94 -7.63
N SER A 78 4.20 -1.59 -8.67
CA SER A 78 4.38 -1.00 -10.00
C SER A 78 3.05 -0.57 -10.61
N MET A 79 2.02 -1.41 -10.53
CA MET A 79 0.68 -1.11 -11.06
C MET A 79 -0.02 0.05 -10.35
N ILE A 80 0.27 0.26 -9.06
CA ILE A 80 -0.18 1.42 -8.30
C ILE A 80 0.54 2.68 -8.78
N ARG A 81 1.88 2.62 -8.94
CA ARG A 81 2.71 3.73 -9.43
C ARG A 81 2.34 4.14 -10.86
N GLU A 82 2.10 3.19 -11.75
CA GLU A 82 1.68 3.44 -13.14
C GLU A 82 0.37 4.23 -13.24
N ARG A 83 -0.44 4.23 -12.19
CA ARG A 83 -1.68 5.03 -12.09
C ARG A 83 -1.49 6.36 -11.35
N GLY A 84 -0.25 6.78 -11.14
CA GLY A 84 0.08 7.97 -10.35
C GLY A 84 -0.16 7.78 -8.84
N GLY A 85 -0.30 6.54 -8.37
CA GLY A 85 -0.37 6.23 -6.96
C GLY A 85 1.01 6.20 -6.29
N VAL A 86 1.03 6.30 -4.96
CA VAL A 86 2.25 6.31 -4.15
C VAL A 86 2.33 5.06 -3.27
N ILE A 87 3.51 4.46 -3.16
CA ILE A 87 3.75 3.39 -2.19
C ILE A 87 4.27 3.99 -0.89
N VAL A 88 3.63 3.60 0.21
CA VAL A 88 3.97 4.01 1.56
C VAL A 88 4.40 2.80 2.35
N ARG A 89 5.68 2.76 2.72
CA ARG A 89 6.22 1.73 3.61
C ARG A 89 6.11 2.19 5.05
N ILE A 90 5.55 1.35 5.91
CA ILE A 90 5.55 1.58 7.35
C ILE A 90 6.60 0.66 7.97
N GLU A 91 7.51 1.24 8.74
CA GLU A 91 8.57 0.53 9.44
C GLU A 91 8.43 0.70 10.96
N HIS A 92 8.82 -0.34 11.71
CA HIS A 92 8.93 -0.34 13.18
C HIS A 92 10.34 -0.85 13.56
N PRO A 93 11.09 -0.23 14.49
CA PRO A 93 12.51 -0.53 14.70
C PRO A 93 12.71 -1.88 15.42
N GLY A 94 11.69 -2.32 16.17
CA GLY A 94 11.65 -3.62 16.84
C GLY A 94 11.03 -4.74 16.00
N ALA A 95 10.53 -4.45 14.79
CA ALA A 95 10.11 -5.51 13.89
C ALA A 95 11.36 -6.09 13.23
N PRO A 96 11.54 -7.42 13.17
CA PRO A 96 12.61 -7.98 12.37
C PRO A 96 12.51 -7.40 10.96
N ARG A 97 13.64 -7.02 10.36
CA ARG A 97 13.71 -6.92 8.90
C ARG A 97 13.43 -8.33 8.40
N VAL A 98 12.16 -8.65 8.19
CA VAL A 98 11.78 -9.92 7.61
C VAL A 98 12.36 -9.83 6.20
N ILE A 99 13.48 -10.51 6.01
CA ILE A 99 13.94 -10.92 4.70
C ILE A 99 12.87 -11.93 4.28
N GLU A 100 11.77 -11.42 3.73
CA GLU A 100 10.72 -12.26 3.16
C GLU A 100 11.37 -13.12 2.06
N HIS A 101 10.95 -14.38 2.00
CA HIS A 101 11.70 -15.51 1.47
C HIS A 101 12.21 -15.29 0.03
N ALA A 102 13.31 -15.96 -0.33
CA ALA A 102 14.15 -15.83 -1.53
C ALA A 102 13.52 -15.72 -2.95
N ASN A 103 12.19 -15.70 -3.10
CA ASN A 103 11.48 -15.34 -4.34
C ASN A 103 10.69 -14.00 -4.27
N GLU A 104 10.64 -13.39 -3.08
CA GLU A 104 10.05 -12.08 -2.73
C GLU A 104 11.20 -11.11 -2.39
N ALA A 105 11.79 -10.43 -3.37
CA ALA A 105 12.90 -9.49 -3.11
C ALA A 105 12.49 -8.22 -2.30
N GLY A 106 11.29 -8.21 -1.71
CA GLY A 106 10.62 -7.03 -1.19
C GLY A 106 10.29 -6.02 -2.29
N ILE A 107 9.41 -5.08 -1.99
CA ILE A 107 9.18 -3.93 -2.86
C ILE A 107 10.45 -3.08 -2.85
N ARG A 108 10.96 -2.68 -4.01
CA ARG A 108 12.01 -1.65 -4.09
C ARG A 108 11.34 -0.29 -3.93
N LEU A 109 11.90 0.54 -3.06
CA LEU A 109 11.46 1.93 -2.96
C LEU A 109 12.02 2.70 -4.15
N HIS A 110 11.14 3.42 -4.85
CA HIS A 110 11.50 4.29 -5.96
C HIS A 110 11.37 5.76 -5.54
N ASP A 111 11.90 6.65 -6.37
CA ASP A 111 11.69 8.09 -6.22
C ASP A 111 10.19 8.39 -6.31
N GLY A 112 9.63 8.97 -5.25
CA GLY A 112 8.19 9.20 -5.10
C GLY A 112 7.51 8.30 -4.08
N ASP A 113 8.11 7.16 -3.70
CA ASP A 113 7.61 6.38 -2.57
C ASP A 113 7.89 7.10 -1.24
N ARG A 114 7.22 6.69 -0.18
CA ARG A 114 7.31 7.32 1.15
C ARG A 114 7.55 6.26 2.22
N VAL A 115 8.31 6.63 3.25
CA VAL A 115 8.56 5.77 4.41
C VAL A 115 8.06 6.46 5.66
N LEU A 116 7.15 5.80 6.37
CA LEU A 116 6.64 6.22 7.66
C LEU A 116 7.24 5.36 8.76
N HIS A 117 7.47 5.98 9.90
CA HIS A 117 8.22 5.41 10.99
C HIS A 117 7.34 5.30 12.23
N ASN A 118 6.75 4.12 12.42
CA ASN A 118 5.91 3.84 13.58
C ASN A 118 6.78 3.51 14.80
N TYR A 119 7.52 4.50 15.30
CA TYR A 119 8.55 4.32 16.35
C TYR A 119 8.12 4.91 17.71
N GLY A 120 6.91 5.44 17.80
CA GLY A 120 6.42 6.22 18.92
C GLY A 120 4.98 5.88 19.29
N THR A 121 4.20 6.91 19.61
CA THR A 121 2.77 6.75 19.90
C THR A 121 1.96 6.66 18.60
N PHE A 122 0.74 6.14 18.67
CA PHE A 122 -0.21 6.18 17.54
C PHE A 122 -0.36 7.59 16.95
N PHE A 123 -0.34 8.62 17.80
CA PHE A 123 -0.42 10.02 17.37
C PHE A 123 0.72 10.44 16.44
N HIS A 124 1.94 9.92 16.63
CA HIS A 124 3.05 10.22 15.75
C HIS A 124 2.84 9.63 14.36
N LEU A 125 2.34 8.40 14.27
CA LEU A 125 2.00 7.78 12.98
C LEU A 125 0.86 8.54 12.29
N TYR A 126 -0.14 8.99 13.04
CA TYR A 126 -1.25 9.79 12.51
C TYR A 126 -0.79 11.14 11.96
N ASP A 127 0.04 11.87 12.71
CA ASP A 127 0.62 13.14 12.25
C ASP A 127 1.46 12.97 10.97
N GLN A 128 2.22 11.88 10.88
CA GLN A 128 2.96 11.50 9.68
C GLN A 128 2.03 11.20 8.49
N LEU A 129 0.91 10.52 8.71
CA LEU A 129 -0.09 10.23 7.67
C LEU A 129 -0.80 11.50 7.20
N ASP A 130 -1.17 12.39 8.12
CA ASP A 130 -1.82 13.66 7.82
C ASP A 130 -0.89 14.55 6.99
N THR A 131 0.37 14.66 7.41
CA THR A 131 1.41 15.39 6.67
C THR A 131 1.61 14.79 5.28
N LEU A 132 1.66 13.46 5.17
CA LEU A 132 1.80 12.76 3.91
C LEU A 132 0.64 13.08 2.96
N VAL A 133 -0.61 12.93 3.40
CA VAL A 133 -1.80 13.19 2.59
C VAL A 133 -1.81 14.63 2.09
N ASN A 134 -1.57 15.59 2.99
CA ASN A 134 -1.51 17.02 2.62
C ASN A 134 -0.42 17.29 1.57
N THR A 135 0.75 16.66 1.72
CA THR A 135 1.86 16.80 0.77
C THR A 135 1.48 16.26 -0.60
N LEU A 136 0.92 15.05 -0.66
CA LEU A 136 0.52 14.42 -1.92
C LEU A 136 -0.60 15.21 -2.61
N GLN A 137 -1.58 15.73 -1.87
CA GLN A 137 -2.63 16.58 -2.41
C GLN A 137 -2.06 17.86 -3.02
N PHE A 138 -1.07 18.48 -2.36
CA PHE A 138 -0.42 19.67 -2.89
C PHE A 138 0.39 19.37 -4.15
N GLU A 139 1.14 18.26 -4.18
CA GLU A 139 1.87 17.80 -5.37
C GLU A 139 0.93 17.56 -6.56
N GLN A 140 -0.26 16.98 -6.32
CA GLN A 140 -1.28 16.76 -7.36
C GLN A 140 -1.98 18.03 -7.84
N ALA A 141 -2.10 19.06 -6.99
CA ALA A 141 -2.72 20.33 -7.36
C ALA A 141 -1.77 21.28 -8.10
N GLY A 142 -0.45 21.06 -7.99
CA GLY A 142 0.59 21.88 -8.63
C GLY A 142 1.10 21.33 -9.98
N ALA A 143 0.61 20.17 -10.43
CA ALA A 143 0.95 19.51 -11.69
C ALA A 143 -0.10 19.80 -12.78
#